data_AF-A0A5C4X267-F1
#
_entry.id   AF-A0A5C4X267-F1
#
_cell.length_a   1.000
_cell.length_b   1.000
_cell.length_c   1.000
_cell.angle_alpha   90.00
_cell.angle_beta   90.00
_cell.angle_gamma   90.00
#
_symmetry.space_group_name_H-M   'P 1'
#
loop_
_entity.id
_entity.type
_entity.pdbx_description
1 polymer ?
#
loop_
_entity_poly.entity_id
_entity_poly.type
_entity_poly.pdbx_seq_one_letter_code
_entity_poly.pdbx_strand_id
1 'polypeptide(L)' 'HGRSATPGRTPARQRVVEVARAALPTEHGDFTAVAFRDLATGAEHLAVVADRPRSPS' A
#
# COMPACT_ATOMS: atom_id res chain seq x y z
N HIS A 1 40.20 15.55 -2.80
CA HIS A 1 38.73 15.55 -2.61
C HIS A 1 38.10 14.50 -3.51
N GLY A 2 37.94 13.27 -3.01
CA GLY A 2 37.31 12.17 -3.74
C GLY A 2 35.80 12.19 -3.52
N ARG A 3 35.02 12.25 -4.60
CA ARG A 3 33.56 12.19 -4.56
C ARG A 3 33.14 10.84 -3.98
N SER A 4 32.51 10.85 -2.81
CA SER A 4 31.80 9.68 -2.28
C SER A 4 30.73 9.28 -3.27
N ALA A 5 30.92 8.14 -3.94
CA ALA A 5 29.88 7.55 -4.77
C ALA A 5 28.71 7.19 -3.87
N THR A 6 27.56 7.83 -4.06
CA THR A 6 26.30 7.39 -3.46
C THR A 6 26.04 5.96 -3.94
N PRO A 7 25.88 4.96 -3.06
CA PRO A 7 25.58 3.61 -3.51
C PRO A 7 24.29 3.67 -4.33
N GLY A 8 24.35 3.19 -5.57
CA GLY A 8 23.19 3.11 -6.45
C GLY A 8 22.10 2.33 -5.72
N ARG A 9 20.91 2.94 -5.57
CA ARG A 9 19.75 2.28 -4.99
C ARG A 9 19.44 1.05 -5.84
N THR A 10 19.84 -0.12 -5.36
CA THR A 10 19.46 -1.41 -5.96
C THR A 10 17.93 -1.41 -6.12
N PRO A 11 17.38 -1.83 -7.27
CA PRO A 11 15.93 -1.89 -7.42
C PRO A 11 15.36 -2.72 -6.28
N ALA A 12 14.55 -2.07 -5.43
CA ALA A 12 13.97 -2.71 -4.27
C ALA A 12 13.05 -3.81 -4.79
N ARG A 13 13.36 -5.06 -4.45
CA ARG A 13 12.52 -6.21 -4.77
C ARG A 13 11.12 -5.92 -4.23
N GLN A 14 10.09 -6.13 -5.06
CA GLN A 14 8.72 -5.82 -4.71
C GLN A 14 8.34 -6.58 -3.43
N ARG A 15 8.18 -5.84 -2.32
CA ARG A 15 8.02 -6.43 -0.97
C ARG A 15 6.58 -6.79 -0.67
N VAL A 16 5.63 -6.06 -1.24
CA VAL A 16 4.19 -6.25 -1.03
C VAL A 16 3.50 -6.43 -2.38
N VAL A 17 2.53 -7.35 -2.44
CA VAL A 17 1.69 -7.58 -3.61
C VAL A 17 0.23 -7.45 -3.24
N GLU A 18 -0.57 -6.80 -4.09
CA GLU A 18 -2.04 -6.81 -3.98
C GLU A 18 -2.52 -8.23 -4.31
N VAL A 19 -3.37 -8.79 -3.45
CA VAL A 19 -3.90 -10.16 -3.63
C VAL A 19 -5.41 -10.18 -3.83
N ALA A 20 -6.12 -9.19 -3.32
CA ALA A 20 -7.57 -9.07 -3.52
C ALA A 20 -8.03 -7.62 -3.35
N ARG A 21 -9.18 -7.33 -3.96
CA ARG A 21 -9.90 -6.07 -3.82
C ARG A 21 -11.40 -6.34 -3.71
N ALA A 22 -12.08 -5.67 -2.79
CA ALA A 22 -13.51 -5.83 -2.58
C ALA A 22 -14.17 -4.53 -2.11
N ALA A 23 -15.45 -4.37 -2.39
CA ALA A 23 -16.27 -3.34 -1.75
C ALA A 23 -16.46 -3.70 -0.27
N LEU A 24 -16.36 -2.69 0.60
CA LEU A 24 -16.58 -2.77 2.03
C LEU A 24 -17.61 -1.71 2.45
N PRO A 25 -18.91 -2.00 2.29
CA PRO A 25 -19.96 -1.13 2.81
C PRO A 25 -19.94 -1.16 4.34
N THR A 26 -19.97 0.01 4.97
CA THR A 26 -20.00 0.15 6.43
C THR A 26 -21.03 1.19 6.85
N GLU A 27 -21.36 1.24 8.15
CA GLU A 27 -22.19 2.32 8.71
C GLU A 27 -21.57 3.72 8.54
N HIS A 28 -20.26 3.80 8.32
CA HIS A 28 -19.52 5.05 8.16
C HIS A 28 -19.36 5.48 6.69
N GLY A 29 -19.96 4.71 5.77
CA GLY A 29 -19.92 4.95 4.33
C GLY A 29 -19.29 3.79 3.56
N ASP A 30 -19.11 4.03 2.28
CA ASP A 30 -18.57 3.07 1.33
C ASP A 30 -17.05 3.17 1.26
N PHE A 31 -16.40 2.01 1.37
CA PHE A 31 -14.97 1.86 1.25
C PHE A 31 -14.63 0.76 0.25
N THR A 32 -13.42 0.81 -0.25
CA THR A 32 -12.75 -0.31 -0.92
C THR A 32 -11.72 -0.92 0.03
N ALA A 33 -11.83 -2.22 0.26
CA ALA A 33 -10.82 -3.02 0.95
C ALA A 33 -9.82 -3.59 -0.06
N VAL A 34 -8.52 -3.34 0.16
CA VAL A 34 -7.43 -3.90 -0.66
C VAL A 34 -6.53 -4.74 0.22
N ALA A 35 -6.46 -6.04 -0.05
CA ALA A 35 -5.61 -6.96 0.67
C ALA A 35 -4.24 -7.03 0.01
N PHE A 36 -3.20 -6.94 0.83
CA PHE A 36 -1.80 -7.08 0.43
C PHE A 36 -1.13 -8.19 1.20
N ARG A 37 -0.19 -8.88 0.54
CA ARG A 37 0.71 -9.84 1.18
C ARG A 37 2.14 -9.33 1.14
N ASP A 38 2.78 -9.29 2.29
CA ASP A 38 4.23 -9.07 2.43
C ASP A 38 4.96 -10.36 2.03
N LEU A 39 5.74 -10.32 0.96
CA LEU A 39 6.49 -11.47 0.44
C LEU A 39 7.71 -11.84 1.29
N ALA A 40 8.19 -10.93 2.14
CA ALA A 40 9.34 -11.20 2.99
C ALA A 40 8.95 -11.89 4.30
N THR A 41 7.77 -11.58 4.84
CA THR A 41 7.31 -12.08 6.14
C THR A 41 6.11 -13.02 6.04
N GLY A 42 5.39 -12.97 4.92
CA GLY A 42 4.10 -13.65 4.75
C GLY A 42 2.92 -12.94 5.40
N ALA A 43 3.13 -11.81 6.09
CA ALA A 43 2.08 -11.07 6.76
C ALA A 43 1.05 -10.51 5.77
N GLU A 44 -0.21 -10.50 6.21
CA GLU A 44 -1.32 -9.90 5.46
C GLU A 44 -1.62 -8.50 5.99
N HIS A 45 -1.86 -7.58 5.07
CA HIS A 45 -2.18 -6.19 5.36
C HIS A 45 -3.44 -5.79 4.62
N LEU A 46 -4.23 -4.91 5.23
CA LEU A 46 -5.44 -4.39 4.63
C LEU A 46 -5.34 -2.87 4.52
N ALA A 47 -5.56 -2.34 3.31
CA ALA A 47 -5.83 -0.93 3.11
C ALA A 47 -7.35 -0.73 3.00
N VAL A 48 -7.88 0.23 3.75
CA VAL A 48 -9.28 0.66 3.68
C VAL A 48 -9.30 2.06 3.06
N VAL A 49 -9.88 2.18 1.87
CA VAL A 49 -9.85 3.40 1.05
C VAL A 49 -11.26 3.94 0.91
N ALA A 50 -11.48 5.21 1.27
CA ALA A 50 -12.77 5.86 1.05
C ALA A 50 -12.94 6.23 -0.43
N ASP A 51 -14.08 5.92 -1.03
CA ASP A 51 -14.30 6.11 -2.47
C ASP A 51 -14.43 7.59 -2.88
N ARG A 52 -14.61 8.50 -1.91
CA ARG A 52 -14.54 9.95 -2.12
C ARG A 52 -13.62 10.59 -1.07
N PRO A 53 -12.58 11.36 -1.47
CA PRO A 53 -11.92 12.25 -0.53
C PRO A 53 -12.95 13.28 -0.06
N ARG A 54 -13.14 13.41 1.27
CA ARG A 54 -13.93 14.53 1.80
C ARG A 54 -13.26 15.81 1.31
N SER A 55 -13.96 16.62 0.52
CA SER A 55 -13.48 17.98 0.23
C SER A 55 -13.29 18.69 1.57
N PRO A 56 -12.12 19.28 1.87
CA PRO A 56 -12.01 20.13 3.04
C PRO A 56 -12.95 21.32 2.84
N SER A 57 -13.82 21.56 3.83
CA SER A 57 -14.67 22.76 3.91
C SER A 57 -13.87 23.97 4.36
#